data_AF-A0A9E2EM76-F1
#
_entry.id   AF-A0A9E2EM76-F1
#
_cell.length_a   1.000
_cell.length_b   1.000
_cell.length_c   1.000
_cell.angle_alpha   90.00
_cell.angle_beta   90.00
_cell.angle_gamma   90.00
#
_symmetry.space_group_name_H-M   'P 1'
#
loop_
_entity.id
_entity.type
_entity.pdbx_description
1 polymer ?
#
loop_
_entity_poly.entity_id
_entity_poly.type
_entity_poly.pdbx_seq_one_letter_code
_entity_poly.pdbx_strand_id
1 'polypeptide(L)'
;LRVQDTYEEIGKSTEECLFSGALLGTINEMEGFVKSYNKVFGKINICITGGDSQFFVLNMKTKILAFPFLVLQGLNEILNFNA
;
A
#
# COMPACT_ATOMS: atom_id res chain seq x y z
N LEU A 1 10.90 2.16 -2.83
CA LEU A 1 10.48 1.66 -4.16
C LEU A 1 10.25 2.87 -5.06
N ARG A 2 10.64 2.79 -6.34
CA ARG A 2 10.33 3.83 -7.33
C ARG A 2 9.18 3.35 -8.20
N VAL A 3 8.34 4.29 -8.64
CA VAL A 3 7.18 4.01 -9.52
C VAL A 3 7.58 3.28 -10.83
N GLN A 4 8.85 3.38 -11.22
CA GLN A 4 9.39 2.81 -12.45
C GLN A 4 10.06 1.44 -12.23
N ASP A 5 10.13 0.95 -10.99
CA ASP A 5 10.83 -0.29 -10.69
C ASP A 5 10.05 -1.47 -11.30
N THR A 6 10.62 -2.07 -12.35
CA THR A 6 10.19 -3.36 -12.88
C THR A 6 10.86 -4.47 -12.07
N TYR A 7 10.10 -5.49 -11.69
CA TYR A 7 10.61 -6.62 -10.94
C TYR A 7 10.26 -7.93 -11.63
N GLU A 8 11.19 -8.89 -11.60
CA GLU A 8 10.89 -10.27 -11.99
C GLU A 8 10.21 -10.98 -10.80
N GLU A 9 9.15 -11.75 -11.07
CA GLU A 9 8.46 -12.49 -10.02
C GLU A 9 9.36 -13.58 -9.40
N ILE A 10 10.18 -14.22 -10.24
CA ILE A 10 11.11 -15.27 -9.86
C ILE A 10 12.54 -14.74 -9.99
N GLY A 11 13.17 -14.44 -8.86
CA GLY A 11 14.58 -14.02 -8.85
C GLY A 11 15.54 -15.15 -9.23
N LYS A 12 16.67 -14.78 -9.85
CA LYS A 12 17.74 -15.70 -10.27
C LYS A 12 19.02 -15.52 -9.46
N SER A 13 19.04 -14.52 -8.58
CA SER A 13 20.09 -14.27 -7.58
C SER A 13 19.47 -14.15 -6.19
N THR A 14 20.27 -14.29 -5.14
CA THR A 14 19.78 -14.11 -3.75
C THR A 14 19.16 -12.73 -3.55
N GLU A 15 19.78 -11.69 -4.12
CA GLU A 15 19.27 -10.32 -4.05
C GLU A 15 17.90 -10.20 -4.73
N GLU A 16 17.76 -10.72 -5.95
CA GLU A 16 16.47 -10.71 -6.67
C GLU A 16 15.39 -11.50 -5.94
N CYS A 17 15.72 -12.68 -5.39
CA CYS A 17 14.77 -13.50 -4.64
C CYS A 17 14.28 -12.79 -3.37
N LEU A 18 15.18 -12.11 -2.65
CA LEU A 18 14.81 -11.32 -1.46
C LEU A 18 13.91 -10.15 -1.86
N PHE A 19 14.26 -9.45 -2.93
CA PHE A 19 13.49 -8.32 -3.42
C PHE A 19 12.09 -8.75 -3.89
N SER A 20 11.99 -9.77 -4.77
CA SER A 20 10.71 -10.24 -5.30
C SER A 20 9.84 -10.83 -4.19
N GLY A 21 10.44 -11.60 -3.27
CA GLY A 21 9.74 -12.19 -2.13
C GLY A 21 9.12 -11.13 -1.21
N ALA A 22 9.87 -10.09 -0.84
CA ALA A 22 9.36 -9.02 0.01
C ALA A 22 8.25 -8.22 -0.69
N LEU A 23 8.45 -7.89 -1.97
CA LEU A 23 7.53 -7.08 -2.74
C LEU A 23 6.21 -7.80 -3.03
N LEU A 24 6.30 -8.99 -3.62
CA LEU A 24 5.12 -9.82 -3.92
C LEU A 24 4.44 -10.31 -2.66
N GLY A 25 5.20 -10.64 -1.62
CA GLY A 25 4.68 -10.99 -0.31
C GLY A 25 3.77 -9.88 0.21
N THR A 26 4.30 -8.65 0.25
CA THR A 26 3.55 -7.47 0.72
C THR A 26 2.30 -7.21 -0.11
N ILE A 27 2.39 -7.24 -1.45
CA ILE A 27 1.23 -7.04 -2.35
C ILE A 27 0.17 -8.11 -2.10
N ASN A 28 0.56 -9.39 -2.03
CA ASN A 28 -0.37 -10.49 -1.82
C ASN A 28 -1.01 -10.46 -0.43
N GLU A 29 -0.26 -10.08 0.61
CA GLU A 29 -0.79 -9.89 1.96
C GLU A 29 -1.84 -8.78 1.98
N MET A 30 -1.54 -7.62 1.39
CA MET A 30 -2.49 -6.50 1.30
C MET A 30 -3.77 -6.90 0.56
N GLU A 31 -3.66 -7.53 -0.62
CA GLU A 31 -4.83 -8.04 -1.36
C GLU A 31 -5.62 -9.10 -0.56
N GLY A 32 -4.91 -9.96 0.16
CA GLY A 32 -5.50 -10.97 1.05
C GLY A 32 -6.31 -10.34 2.19
N PHE A 33 -5.78 -9.29 2.83
CA PHE A 33 -6.49 -8.53 3.85
C PHE A 33 -7.73 -7.86 3.27
N VAL A 34 -7.58 -7.14 2.16
CA VAL A 34 -8.71 -6.48 1.48
C VAL A 34 -9.83 -7.48 1.19
N LYS A 35 -9.50 -8.64 0.61
CA LYS A 35 -10.47 -9.69 0.32
C LYS A 35 -11.14 -10.21 1.58
N SER A 36 -10.40 -10.39 2.66
CA SER A 36 -10.91 -10.90 3.93
C SER A 36 -11.85 -9.90 4.60
N TYR A 37 -11.48 -8.61 4.66
CA TYR A 37 -12.34 -7.57 5.19
C TYR A 37 -13.60 -7.35 4.35
N ASN A 38 -13.48 -7.40 3.02
CA ASN A 38 -14.64 -7.27 2.14
C ASN A 38 -15.68 -8.38 2.35
N LYS A 39 -15.26 -9.59 2.74
CA LYS A 39 -16.19 -10.69 3.06
C LYS A 39 -17.00 -10.42 4.34
N VAL A 40 -16.41 -9.74 5.31
CA VAL A 40 -17.03 -9.50 6.62
C VAL A 40 -17.88 -8.24 6.62
N PHE A 41 -17.39 -7.17 5.98
CA PHE A 41 -17.99 -5.83 6.07
C PHE A 41 -18.62 -5.35 4.75
N GLY A 42 -18.59 -6.17 3.70
CA GLY A 42 -18.96 -5.73 2.36
C GLY A 42 -17.91 -4.80 1.75
N LYS A 43 -18.29 -4.01 0.74
CA LYS A 43 -17.34 -3.13 0.04
C LYS A 43 -16.80 -2.05 0.97
N ILE A 44 -15.49 -2.09 1.26
CA ILE A 44 -14.80 -1.07 2.06
C ILE A 44 -14.02 -0.07 1.19
N ASN A 45 -13.82 1.13 1.74
CA ASN A 45 -12.90 2.11 1.18
C ASN A 45 -11.50 1.87 1.74
N ILE A 46 -10.50 1.84 0.87
CA ILE A 46 -9.12 1.56 1.27
C ILE A 46 -8.28 2.79 0.98
N CYS A 47 -7.61 3.26 2.03
CA CYS A 47 -6.65 4.35 1.97
C CYS A 47 -5.26 3.83 2.36
N ILE A 48 -4.23 4.38 1.73
CA ILE A 48 -2.83 4.11 2.05
C ILE A 48 -2.07 5.42 2.23
N THR A 49 -1.07 5.42 3.10
CA THR A 49 -0.16 6.54 3.32
C THR A 49 1.28 6.02 3.42
N GLY A 50 2.26 6.88 3.70
CA GLY A 50 3.67 6.52 3.76
C GLY A 50 4.42 6.68 2.44
N GLY A 51 5.75 6.49 2.49
CA GLY A 51 6.66 6.85 1.40
C GLY A 51 6.44 6.08 0.10
N ASP A 52 6.15 4.78 0.18
CA ASP A 52 5.94 3.91 -0.99
C ASP A 52 4.48 3.82 -1.44
N SER A 53 3.57 4.64 -0.87
CA SER A 53 2.13 4.58 -1.16
C SER A 53 1.81 4.70 -2.66
N GLN A 54 2.52 5.55 -3.39
CA GLN A 54 2.32 5.73 -4.83
C GLN A 54 2.72 4.49 -5.64
N PHE A 55 3.75 3.76 -5.20
CA PHE A 55 4.14 2.50 -5.83
C PHE A 55 3.02 1.46 -5.71
N PHE A 56 2.46 1.29 -4.52
CA PHE A 56 1.41 0.29 -4.29
C PHE A 56 0.09 0.62 -4.99
N VAL A 57 -0.26 1.91 -5.11
CA VAL A 57 -1.45 2.33 -5.88
C VAL A 57 -1.41 1.83 -7.32
N LEU A 58 -0.23 1.76 -7.93
CA LEU A 58 -0.06 1.35 -9.32
C LEU A 58 0.08 -0.17 -9.50
N ASN A 59 0.54 -0.88 -8.47
CA ASN A 59 0.85 -2.31 -8.53
C ASN A 59 -0.21 -3.21 -7.89
N MET A 60 -1.16 -2.66 -7.13
CA MET A 60 -2.30 -3.42 -6.60
C MET A 60 -3.45 -3.52 -7.60
N LYS A 61 -4.15 -4.66 -7.59
CA LYS A 61 -5.38 -4.89 -8.38
C LYS A 61 -6.56 -4.19 -7.73
N THR A 62 -6.58 -4.15 -6.41
CA THR A 62 -7.57 -3.41 -5.65
C THR A 62 -7.33 -1.90 -5.83
N LYS A 63 -8.40 -1.17 -6.16
CA LYS A 63 -8.38 0.29 -6.18
C LYS A 63 -8.21 0.82 -4.75
N ILE A 64 -7.06 1.44 -4.48
CA ILE A 64 -6.74 2.11 -3.22
C ILE A 64 -6.47 3.59 -3.45
N LEU A 65 -6.70 4.42 -2.43
CA LEU A 65 -6.46 5.86 -2.48
C LEU A 65 -5.23 6.23 -1.64
N ALA A 66 -4.26 6.93 -2.24
CA ALA A 66 -3.09 7.41 -1.50
C ALA A 66 -3.33 8.78 -0.87
N PHE A 67 -3.03 8.90 0.43
CA PHE A 67 -3.06 10.13 1.22
C PHE A 67 -1.68 10.36 1.86
N PRO A 68 -0.71 10.93 1.13
CA PRO A 68 0.69 11.02 1.60
C PRO A 68 0.88 11.85 2.86
N PHE A 69 -0.05 12.77 3.16
CA PHE A 69 0.02 13.67 4.31
C PHE A 69 -1.04 13.38 5.37
N LEU A 70 -1.59 12.15 5.40
CA LEU A 70 -2.72 11.82 6.27
C LEU A 70 -2.50 12.20 7.74
N VAL A 71 -1.30 11.93 8.28
CA VAL A 71 -0.96 12.28 9.67
C VAL A 71 -0.91 13.81 9.86
N LEU A 72 -0.28 14.54 8.94
CA LEU A 72 -0.17 16.00 9.02
C LEU A 72 -1.54 16.67 8.88
N GLN A 73 -2.39 16.17 7.99
CA GLN A 73 -3.78 16.61 7.86
C GLN A 73 -4.52 16.39 9.18
N GLY A 74 -4.44 15.19 9.77
CA GLY A 74 -5.07 14.90 11.06
C GLY A 74 -4.60 15.81 12.20
N LEU A 75 -3.29 16.07 12.29
CA LEU A 75 -2.75 17.00 13.30
C LEU A 75 -3.25 18.43 13.10
N ASN A 76 -3.31 18.90 11.86
CA ASN A 76 -3.83 20.22 11.53
C ASN A 76 -5.32 20.35 11.85
N GLU A 77 -6.12 19.32 11.58
CA GLU A 77 -7.54 19.29 11.96
C GLU A 77 -7.72 19.36 13.49
N ILE A 78 -6.91 18.60 14.25
CA ILE A 78 -6.94 18.66 15.72
C ILE A 78 -6.57 20.06 16.22
N LEU A 79 -5.53 20.67 15.63
CA LEU A 79 -5.11 22.03 16.00
C LEU A 79 -6.25 23.04 15.74
N ASN A 80 -6.86 23.03 14.56
CA ASN A 80 -7.94 23.94 14.19
C ASN A 80 -9.19 23.76 15.07
N PHE A 81 -9.49 22.53 15.49
CA PHE A 81 -10.65 22.26 16.35
C PHE A 81 -10.50 22.81 17.77
N ASN A 82 -9.26 22.89 18.29
CA ASN A 82 -8.97 23.35 19.66
C ASN A 82 -8.39 24.77 19.72
N ALA A 83 -8.34 25.48 18.59
CA ALA A 83 -7.81 26.84 18.48
C ALA A 83 -8.76 27.89 19.09
#